data_AF-A0AAJ5X6A3-F1
#
_entry.id   AF-A0AAJ5X6A3-F1
#
_cell.length_a   1.000
_cell.length_b   1.000
_cell.length_c   1.000
_cell.angle_alpha   90.00
_cell.angle_beta   90.00
_cell.angle_gamma   90.00
#
_symmetry.space_group_name_H-M   'P 1'
#
loop_
_entity.id
_entity.type
_entity.pdbx_description
1 polymer ?
#
loop_
_entity_poly.entity_id
_entity_poly.type
_entity_poly.pdbx_seq_one_letter_code
_entity_poly.pdbx_strand_id
1 'polypeptide(L)'
;MTVAASLLTPDGENALGGAADWITGLLAGTLTTSLCVIAVACLGFLLLTGQLAIRRGGQVIMGCFVLLGASTFALALRGLGSELAGDNQAPVPLVIERQVRPPLPPANYDPYAGASLRRKDK
;
A
#
# COMPACT_ATOMS: atom_id res chain seq x y z
N MET A 1 -17.92 -15.57 36.91
CA MET A 1 -16.98 -14.43 36.98
C MET A 1 -16.44 -14.21 35.58
N THR A 2 -17.09 -13.34 34.80
CA THR A 2 -16.73 -13.08 33.41
C THR A 2 -15.65 -12.00 33.38
N VAL A 3 -14.44 -12.38 32.98
CA VAL A 3 -13.32 -11.47 32.76
C VAL A 3 -13.66 -10.53 31.61
N ALA A 4 -13.54 -9.21 31.84
CA ALA A 4 -13.66 -8.21 30.80
C ALA A 4 -12.56 -8.42 29.74
N ALA A 5 -12.94 -8.46 28.47
CA ALA A 5 -11.99 -8.52 27.37
C ALA A 5 -11.10 -7.27 27.40
N SER A 6 -9.80 -7.47 27.59
CA SER A 6 -8.82 -6.40 27.60
C SER A 6 -8.78 -5.71 26.24
N LEU A 7 -9.14 -4.43 26.19
CA LEU A 7 -9.01 -3.55 25.01
C LEU A 7 -7.55 -3.19 24.67
N LEU A 8 -6.59 -3.74 25.42
CA LEU A 8 -5.15 -3.46 25.37
C LEU A 8 -4.33 -4.67 24.92
N THR A 9 -4.98 -5.79 24.57
CA THR A 9 -4.28 -6.96 24.01
C THR A 9 -3.86 -6.63 22.58
N PRO A 10 -2.59 -6.90 22.20
CA PRO A 10 -2.00 -6.51 20.91
C PRO A 10 -2.50 -7.35 19.71
N ASP A 11 -3.71 -7.91 19.80
CA ASP A 11 -4.49 -8.43 18.67
C ASP A 11 -5.25 -7.28 17.95
N GLY A 12 -4.87 -6.02 18.23
CA GLY A 12 -4.17 -5.18 17.26
C GLY A 12 -5.00 -4.41 16.24
N GLU A 13 -6.32 -4.58 16.15
CA GLU A 13 -7.15 -3.63 15.40
C GLU A 13 -7.40 -2.40 16.28
N ASN A 14 -6.42 -1.50 16.22
CA ASN A 14 -6.32 -0.34 17.08
C ASN A 14 -7.57 0.55 16.90
N ALA A 15 -8.49 0.55 17.86
CA ALA A 15 -9.62 1.47 17.86
C ALA A 15 -9.17 2.94 17.71
N LEU A 16 -7.98 3.27 18.23
CA LEU A 16 -7.32 4.56 18.01
C LEU A 16 -6.89 4.77 16.55
N GLY A 17 -6.45 3.71 15.86
CA GLY A 17 -6.15 3.73 14.43
C GLY A 17 -7.40 3.96 13.58
N GLY A 18 -8.51 3.29 13.89
CA GLY A 18 -9.79 3.52 13.21
C GLY A 18 -10.36 4.92 13.47
N ALA A 19 -10.23 5.43 14.69
CA ALA A 19 -10.60 6.81 15.02
C ALA A 19 -9.71 7.82 14.27
N ALA A 20 -8.40 7.57 14.19
CA ALA A 20 -7.48 8.41 13.43
C ALA A 20 -7.83 8.41 11.94
N ASP A 21 -8.12 7.26 11.35
CA ASP A 21 -8.48 7.15 9.93
C ASP A 21 -9.79 7.87 9.61
N TRP A 22 -10.81 7.80 10.50
CA TRP A 22 -12.03 8.59 10.36
C TRP A 22 -11.78 10.10 10.42
N ILE A 23 -10.95 10.56 11.36
CA ILE A 23 -10.56 11.97 11.47
C ILE A 23 -9.81 12.38 10.19
N THR A 24 -8.85 11.57 9.74
CA THR A 24 -8.09 11.84 8.52
C THR A 24 -8.99 11.87 7.28
N GLY A 25 -9.99 10.99 7.19
CA GLY A 25 -11.01 10.99 6.13
C GLY A 25 -11.83 12.28 6.11
N LEU A 26 -12.22 12.79 7.29
CA LEU A 26 -12.91 14.08 7.40
C LEU A 26 -12.03 15.26 6.99
N LEU A 27 -10.76 15.28 7.43
CA LEU A 27 -9.79 16.33 7.08
C LEU A 27 -9.49 16.34 5.57
N ALA A 28 -9.27 15.16 4.98
CA ALA A 28 -8.91 15.02 3.58
C ALA A 28 -10.11 15.26 2.64
N GLY A 29 -11.33 14.89 3.02
CA GLY A 29 -12.52 14.99 2.16
C GLY A 29 -13.32 16.29 2.34
N THR A 30 -14.16 16.32 3.38
CA THR A 30 -15.20 17.35 3.56
C THR A 30 -14.65 18.66 4.13
N LEU A 31 -13.62 18.60 4.99
CA LEU A 31 -13.02 19.82 5.54
C LEU A 31 -12.33 20.64 4.45
N THR A 32 -11.60 19.98 3.55
CA THR A 32 -10.90 20.66 2.45
C THR A 32 -11.87 21.44 1.55
N THR A 33 -12.98 20.82 1.16
CA THR A 33 -13.99 21.48 0.33
C THR A 33 -14.71 22.59 1.09
N SER A 34 -15.06 22.38 2.35
CA SER A 34 -15.68 23.42 3.20
C SER A 34 -14.76 24.64 3.39
N LEU A 35 -13.46 24.43 3.56
CA LEU A 35 -12.48 25.52 3.71
C LEU A 35 -12.33 26.33 2.42
N CYS A 36 -12.35 25.70 1.24
CA CYS A 36 -12.40 26.46 -0.03
C CYS A 36 -13.71 27.27 -0.13
N VAL A 37 -14.86 26.74 0.28
CA VAL A 37 -16.14 27.49 0.27
C VAL A 37 -16.10 28.69 1.22
N ILE A 38 -15.60 28.52 2.45
CA ILE A 38 -15.45 29.61 3.42
C ILE A 38 -14.52 30.69 2.87
N ALA A 39 -13.38 30.30 2.26
CA ALA A 39 -12.45 31.24 1.64
C ALA A 39 -13.10 32.03 0.48
N VAL A 40 -13.87 31.36 -0.38
CA VAL A 40 -14.62 32.01 -1.48
C VAL A 40 -15.70 32.95 -0.94
N ALA A 41 -16.42 32.56 0.12
CA ALA A 41 -17.44 33.38 0.77
C ALA A 41 -16.82 34.66 1.37
N CYS A 42 -15.69 34.55 2.06
CA CYS A 42 -14.93 35.70 2.54
C CYS A 42 -14.52 36.60 1.36
N LEU A 43 -14.08 36.05 0.22
CA LEU A 43 -13.72 36.83 -0.97
C LEU A 43 -14.91 37.63 -1.53
N GLY A 44 -16.07 36.98 -1.65
CA GLY A 44 -17.31 37.63 -2.09
C GLY A 44 -17.73 38.75 -1.13
N PHE A 45 -17.57 38.52 0.18
CA PHE A 45 -17.84 39.52 1.20
C PHE A 45 -16.88 40.72 1.11
N LEU A 46 -15.57 40.47 0.93
CA LEU A 46 -14.56 41.53 0.76
C LEU A 46 -14.76 42.34 -0.54
N LEU A 47 -15.26 41.72 -1.61
CA LEU A 47 -15.65 42.41 -2.85
C LEU A 47 -16.92 43.25 -2.68
N LEU A 48 -17.92 42.75 -1.92
CA LEU A 48 -19.10 43.54 -1.54
C LEU A 48 -18.76 44.72 -0.63
N THR A 49 -17.69 44.61 0.14
CA THR A 49 -17.21 45.67 1.06
C THR A 49 -16.68 46.90 0.28
N GLY A 50 -16.57 46.84 -1.05
CA GLY A 50 -16.35 48.01 -1.91
C GLY A 50 -14.95 48.62 -1.85
N GLN A 51 -13.98 47.98 -1.18
CA GLN A 51 -12.68 48.61 -0.87
C GLN A 51 -11.41 47.83 -1.26
N LEU A 52 -11.46 46.65 -1.90
CA LEU A 52 -10.25 45.85 -2.10
C LEU A 52 -9.84 45.63 -3.57
N ALA A 53 -8.65 46.16 -3.88
CA ALA A 53 -7.92 45.96 -5.11
C ALA A 53 -7.94 44.49 -5.58
N ILE A 54 -8.29 44.30 -6.85
CA ILE A 54 -8.32 43.04 -7.63
C ILE A 54 -7.10 42.11 -7.38
N ARG A 55 -5.99 42.68 -6.92
CA ARG A 55 -4.75 42.00 -6.52
C ARG A 55 -4.95 41.02 -5.36
N ARG A 56 -5.78 41.33 -4.36
CA ARG A 56 -6.06 40.40 -3.23
C ARG A 56 -7.03 39.29 -3.64
N GLY A 57 -7.97 39.58 -4.54
CA GLY A 57 -8.86 38.57 -5.12
C GLY A 57 -8.08 37.51 -5.90
N GLY A 58 -7.15 37.94 -6.77
CA GLY A 58 -6.32 37.04 -7.56
C GLY A 58 -5.44 36.10 -6.72
N GLN A 59 -4.87 36.60 -5.60
CA GLN A 59 -4.02 35.78 -4.73
C GLN A 59 -4.80 34.65 -4.02
N VAL A 60 -6.07 34.85 -3.69
CA VAL A 60 -6.92 33.81 -3.08
C VAL A 60 -7.44 32.81 -4.12
N ILE A 61 -7.80 33.27 -5.32
CA ILE A 61 -8.18 32.37 -6.44
C ILE A 61 -7.02 31.43 -6.75
N MET A 62 -5.78 31.94 -6.79
CA MET A 62 -4.61 31.09 -6.98
C MET A 62 -4.42 30.09 -5.83
N GLY A 63 -4.70 30.49 -4.59
CA GLY A 63 -4.67 29.58 -3.43
C GLY A 63 -5.65 28.40 -3.55
N CYS A 64 -6.92 28.65 -3.90
CA CYS A 64 -7.92 27.58 -4.06
C CYS A 64 -7.61 26.71 -5.30
N PHE A 65 -7.08 27.29 -6.38
CA PHE A 65 -6.62 26.52 -7.54
C PHE A 65 -5.46 25.58 -7.21
N VAL A 66 -4.49 26.03 -6.40
CA VAL A 66 -3.39 25.17 -5.94
C VAL A 66 -3.88 24.07 -4.99
N LEU A 67 -4.81 24.35 -4.06
CA LEU A 67 -5.36 23.34 -3.14
C LEU A 67 -6.14 22.22 -3.87
N LEU A 68 -6.99 22.57 -4.84
CA LEU A 68 -7.74 21.59 -5.65
C LEU A 68 -6.89 20.95 -6.75
N GLY A 69 -6.05 21.74 -7.41
CA GLY A 69 -5.29 21.35 -8.60
C GLY A 69 -3.99 20.62 -8.28
N ALA A 70 -3.26 21.01 -7.23
CA ALA A 70 -1.96 20.40 -6.94
C ALA A 70 -2.11 18.96 -6.43
N SER A 71 -3.16 18.65 -5.67
CA SER A 71 -3.44 17.30 -5.19
C SER A 71 -3.76 16.34 -6.34
N THR A 72 -4.59 16.77 -7.29
CA THR A 72 -4.91 15.99 -8.50
C THR A 72 -3.71 15.83 -9.43
N PHE A 73 -2.89 16.87 -9.59
CA PHE A 73 -1.62 16.79 -10.32
C PHE A 73 -0.61 15.84 -9.65
N ALA A 74 -0.45 15.91 -8.32
CA ALA A 74 0.46 15.05 -7.58
C ALA A 74 0.02 13.57 -7.66
N LEU A 75 -1.29 13.30 -7.61
CA LEU A 75 -1.83 11.95 -7.81
C LEU A 75 -1.57 11.44 -9.23
N ALA A 76 -1.78 12.28 -10.23
CA ALA A 76 -1.51 11.93 -11.63
C ALA A 76 -0.02 11.63 -11.85
N LEU A 77 0.87 12.47 -11.31
CA LEU A 77 2.31 12.28 -11.43
C LEU A 77 2.79 11.02 -10.69
N ARG A 78 2.24 10.75 -9.50
CA ARG A 78 2.55 9.54 -8.73
C ARG A 78 2.03 8.28 -9.41
N GLY A 79 0.85 8.32 -10.02
CA GLY A 79 0.29 7.21 -10.81
C GLY A 79 1.13 6.90 -12.04
N LEU A 80 1.56 7.92 -12.78
CA LEU A 80 2.50 7.77 -13.90
C LEU A 80 3.86 7.24 -13.41
N GLY A 81 4.34 7.75 -12.28
CA GLY A 81 5.58 7.31 -11.65
C GLY A 81 5.54 5.87 -11.14
N SER A 82 4.40 5.39 -10.63
CA SER A 82 4.26 3.99 -10.18
C SER A 82 4.26 2.99 -11.32
N GLU A 83 3.73 3.36 -12.50
CA GLU A 83 3.83 2.52 -13.70
C GLU A 83 5.28 2.40 -14.17
N LEU A 84 6.03 3.52 -14.13
CA LEU A 84 7.46 3.55 -14.47
C LEU A 84 8.35 2.90 -13.41
N ALA A 85 7.95 2.95 -12.14
CA ALA A 85 8.70 2.38 -11.03
C ALA A 85 8.70 0.85 -11.03
N GLY A 86 7.86 0.22 -11.87
CA GLY A 86 7.62 -1.21 -11.83
C GLY A 86 6.86 -1.56 -10.56
N ASP A 87 5.81 -2.37 -10.71
CA ASP A 87 5.12 -2.94 -9.57
C ASP A 87 6.17 -3.49 -8.61
N ASN A 88 6.11 -3.10 -7.33
CA ASN A 88 6.91 -3.72 -6.27
C ASN A 88 6.34 -5.12 -6.05
N GLN A 89 6.41 -5.96 -7.09
CA GLN A 89 6.03 -7.35 -7.09
C GLN A 89 6.88 -7.97 -5.99
N ALA A 90 6.22 -8.30 -4.89
CA ALA A 90 6.82 -9.06 -3.81
C ALA A 90 7.62 -10.22 -4.42
N PRO A 91 8.80 -10.57 -3.88
CA PRO A 91 9.61 -11.66 -4.42
C PRO A 91 8.71 -12.87 -4.60
N VAL A 92 8.51 -13.25 -5.86
CA VAL A 92 7.73 -14.44 -6.22
C VAL A 92 8.33 -15.56 -5.40
N PRO A 93 7.57 -16.19 -4.48
CA PRO A 93 8.14 -17.24 -3.67
C PRO A 93 8.70 -18.27 -4.63
N LEU A 94 10.02 -18.50 -4.56
CA LEU A 94 10.62 -19.68 -5.17
C LEU A 94 10.02 -20.85 -4.39
N VAL A 95 8.84 -21.30 -4.82
CA VAL A 95 8.27 -22.57 -4.42
C VAL A 95 9.25 -23.59 -4.98
N ILE A 96 10.25 -23.94 -4.17
CA ILE A 96 11.01 -25.16 -4.32
C ILE A 96 9.97 -26.26 -4.07
N GLU A 97 9.18 -26.57 -5.09
CA GLU A 97 8.30 -27.73 -5.07
C GLU A 97 9.26 -28.90 -4.93
N ARG A 98 9.36 -29.42 -3.70
CA ARG A 98 10.18 -30.59 -3.42
C ARG A 98 9.50 -31.74 -4.13
N GLN A 99 9.80 -31.89 -5.42
CA GLN A 99 9.43 -33.03 -6.23
C GLN A 99 9.85 -34.25 -5.43
N VAL A 100 8.87 -34.91 -4.82
CA VAL A 100 9.08 -36.15 -4.07
C VAL A 100 9.59 -37.11 -5.11
N ARG A 101 10.92 -37.28 -5.14
CA ARG A 101 11.60 -38.20 -6.04
C ARG A 101 10.88 -39.53 -5.92
N PRO A 102 10.29 -40.07 -7.00
CA PRO A 102 9.67 -41.38 -6.97
C PRO A 102 10.68 -42.39 -6.38
N PRO A 103 10.24 -43.34 -5.56
CA PRO A 103 11.13 -44.34 -5.00
C PRO A 103 11.90 -44.98 -6.14
N LEU A 104 13.23 -44.92 -6.06
CA LEU A 104 14.08 -45.49 -7.09
C LEU A 104 13.74 -46.98 -7.20
N PRO A 105 13.51 -47.51 -8.42
CA PRO A 105 13.35 -48.94 -8.62
C PRO A 105 14.49 -49.70 -7.93
N PRO A 106 14.21 -50.79 -7.19
CA PRO A 106 15.24 -51.55 -6.50
C PRO A 106 16.26 -52.04 -7.53
N ALA A 107 17.52 -51.65 -7.34
CA ALA A 107 18.61 -52.04 -8.22
C ALA A 107 18.89 -53.54 -8.06
N ASN A 108 18.20 -54.37 -8.87
CA ASN A 108 18.41 -55.81 -8.97
C ASN A 108 19.48 -56.16 -10.02
N TYR A 109 20.46 -55.28 -10.19
CA TYR A 109 21.59 -55.44 -11.10
C TYR A 109 22.82 -54.89 -10.40
N ASP A 110 23.63 -55.80 -9.84
CA ASP A 110 24.96 -55.50 -9.35
C ASP A 110 25.98 -55.94 -10.42
N PRO A 111 26.50 -55.01 -11.25
CA PRO A 111 27.48 -55.33 -12.28
C PRO A 111 28.82 -55.83 -11.72
N TYR A 112 29.06 -55.73 -10.41
CA TYR A 112 30.24 -56.25 -9.74
C TYR A 112 30.02 -57.64 -9.11
N ALA A 113 28.81 -58.21 -9.19
CA ALA A 113 28.50 -59.57 -8.74
C ALA A 113 29.29 -60.67 -9.48
N GLY A 114 29.91 -60.35 -10.63
CA GLY A 114 30.83 -61.24 -11.35
C GLY A 114 32.26 -61.30 -10.80
N ALA A 115 32.65 -60.37 -9.91
CA ALA A 115 34.01 -60.28 -9.37
C ALA A 115 34.23 -61.14 -8.11
N SER A 116 33.17 -61.57 -7.42
CA SER A 116 33.26 -62.39 -6.20
C SER A 116 33.36 -63.89 -6.48
N LEU A 117 33.19 -64.33 -7.74
CA LEU A 117 33.45 -65.71 -8.16
C LEU A 117 34.96 -65.95 -8.32
N ARG A 118 35.66 -65.98 -7.19
CA ARG A 118 37.00 -66.55 -7.11
C ARG A 118 36.85 -68.05 -7.31
N ARG A 119 36.91 -68.50 -8.58
CA ARG A 119 36.96 -69.91 -8.98
C ARG A 119 37.93 -70.67 -8.06
N LYS A 120 37.39 -71.59 -7.27
CA LYS A 120 38.12 -72.54 -6.43
C LYS A 120 37.92 -73.89 -7.09
N ASP A 121 38.60 -74.08 -8.22
CA ASP A 121 38.45 -75.29 -9.00
C ASP A 121 39.88 -75.85 -9.21
N LYS A 122 40.21 -76.78 -8.32
CA LYS A 122 41.14 -77.93 -8.39
C LYS A 122 42.56 -77.74 -8.95
#